data_AF-A0A7X5HZA1-F1
#
_entry.id   AF-A0A7X5HZA1-F1
#
_cell.length_a   1.000
_cell.length_b   1.000
_cell.length_c   1.000
_cell.angle_alpha   90.00
_cell.angle_beta   90.00
_cell.angle_gamma   90.00
#
_symmetry.space_group_name_H-M   'P 1'
#
loop_
_entity.id
_entity.type
_entity.pdbx_description
1 polymer ?
#
loop_
_entity_poly.entity_id
_entity_poly.type
_entity_poly.pdbx_seq_one_letter_code
_entity_poly.pdbx_strand_id
1 'polypeptide(L)'
;MKFIKRFIAVILLLAIAVCIINAQTDLFLNFGDYFPKIKEKYPEITDTVTDASEQLSIVTDYIPSPSEIWAKIRHQEPPIDPADVATNAYIENSPMLTFYPNENIGMIVDFDTIEIFGITSSRQKSHLVAEFSDENNENLDQISFAVNSEGSFNKSITIPDTESTSINVAVYTGSKAYGQFTSWVYNYITLDKTPDGGWELAASPVFAHNKQMYEKDKSIKDALRHTPSIQSTDSGIISIAEQLTNGIDNDYDKVLALHDWICSYMYYDTDSLSSPQTPPYFASEIVKSRRAVCLGFATLMAALCRSIDIPCNVVSGYALGVGSDTVWTDETIATDMQNHAWNEVYVDGRWIIVDTTWDCANKVENGELVSKSPEVSHLYFDANLQFFSNNHKILEYAKRR
;
A
#
# COMPACT_ATOMS: atom_id res chain seq x y z
N MET A 1 33.80 19.46 34.69
CA MET A 1 34.43 20.11 33.51
C MET A 1 35.70 19.44 32.97
N LYS A 2 36.67 18.98 33.79
CA LYS A 2 37.89 18.30 33.27
C LYS A 2 37.62 16.94 32.59
N PHE A 3 36.58 16.22 33.02
CA PHE A 3 36.20 14.92 32.46
C PHE A 3 35.58 15.05 31.06
N ILE A 4 34.65 16.00 30.89
CA ILE A 4 33.99 16.31 29.60
C ILE A 4 35.01 16.76 28.54
N LYS A 5 36.01 17.58 28.92
CA LYS A 5 37.08 17.98 28.01
C LYS A 5 37.96 16.81 27.55
N ARG A 6 38.23 15.84 28.44
CA ARG A 6 38.98 14.63 28.09
C ARG A 6 38.16 13.69 27.19
N PHE A 7 36.86 13.57 27.46
CA PHE A 7 35.94 12.79 26.65
C PHE A 7 35.81 13.34 25.23
N ILE A 8 35.62 14.66 25.08
CA ILE A 8 35.57 15.32 23.77
C ILE A 8 36.92 15.21 23.04
N ALA A 9 38.05 15.33 23.75
CA ALA A 9 39.37 15.16 23.14
C ALA A 9 39.60 13.72 22.64
N VAL A 10 39.09 12.72 23.35
CA VAL A 10 39.14 11.31 22.92
C VAL A 10 38.26 11.08 21.70
N ILE A 11 37.04 11.65 21.66
CA ILE A 11 36.17 11.58 20.47
C ILE A 11 36.80 12.30 19.27
N LEU A 12 37.42 13.46 19.48
CA LEU A 12 38.09 14.18 18.40
C LEU A 12 39.30 13.40 17.86
N LEU A 13 40.08 12.78 18.76
CA LEU A 13 41.22 11.93 18.38
C LEU A 13 40.75 10.65 17.66
N LEU A 14 39.63 10.06 18.08
CA LEU A 14 38.99 8.94 17.38
C LEU A 14 38.48 9.36 16.01
N ALA A 15 37.82 10.51 15.89
CA ALA A 15 37.35 11.05 14.63
C ALA A 15 38.52 11.35 13.68
N ILE A 16 39.60 11.95 14.17
CA ILE A 16 40.81 12.22 13.38
C ILE A 16 41.50 10.91 12.99
N ALA A 17 41.61 9.93 13.89
CA ALA A 17 42.19 8.62 13.59
C ALA A 17 41.35 7.86 12.57
N VAL A 18 40.02 7.89 12.69
CA VAL A 18 39.08 7.35 11.70
C VAL A 18 39.26 8.08 10.37
N CYS A 19 39.34 9.41 10.34
CA CYS A 19 39.61 10.18 9.12
C CYS A 19 40.97 9.88 8.47
N ILE A 20 42.02 9.64 9.28
CA ILE A 20 43.36 9.29 8.77
C ILE A 20 43.38 7.86 8.20
N ILE A 21 42.72 6.91 8.85
CA ILE A 21 42.48 5.56 8.31
C ILE A 21 41.66 5.68 7.01
N ASN A 22 40.65 6.56 6.98
CA ASN A 22 39.77 6.82 5.84
C ASN A 22 40.48 7.42 4.62
N ALA A 23 41.54 8.22 4.83
CA ALA A 23 42.30 8.80 3.73
C ALA A 23 43.19 7.77 3.02
N GLN A 24 43.42 6.61 3.63
CA GLN A 24 44.25 5.53 3.07
C GLN A 24 43.46 4.32 2.56
N THR A 25 42.14 4.30 2.74
CA THR A 25 41.27 3.21 2.27
C THR A 25 40.00 3.78 1.65
N ASP A 26 39.58 3.28 0.48
CA ASP A 26 38.34 3.65 -0.26
C ASP A 26 37.03 3.30 0.48
N LEU A 27 37.05 3.31 1.81
CA LEU A 27 36.04 2.77 2.71
C LEU A 27 34.71 3.53 2.63
N PHE A 28 34.73 4.87 2.49
CA PHE A 28 33.49 5.66 2.44
C PHE A 28 32.75 5.60 1.10
N LEU A 29 33.47 5.43 -0.01
CA LEU A 29 32.84 5.32 -1.33
C LEU A 29 32.20 3.95 -1.55
N ASN A 30 32.73 2.92 -0.86
CA ASN A 30 32.29 1.52 -1.00
C ASN A 30 31.86 0.91 0.34
N PHE A 31 31.36 1.72 1.29
CA PHE A 31 31.04 1.26 2.66
C PHE A 31 30.04 0.09 2.66
N GLY A 32 29.10 0.09 1.70
CA GLY A 32 28.15 -1.00 1.47
C GLY A 32 28.80 -2.34 1.12
N ASP A 33 29.99 -2.34 0.49
CA ASP A 33 30.69 -3.56 0.04
C ASP A 33 31.45 -4.25 1.19
N TYR A 34 31.81 -3.48 2.22
CA TYR A 34 32.49 -3.99 3.41
C TYR A 34 31.52 -4.39 4.53
N PHE A 35 30.30 -3.86 4.51
CA PHE A 35 29.28 -4.11 5.53
C PHE A 35 28.97 -5.61 5.73
N PRO A 36 28.82 -6.45 4.69
CA PRO A 36 28.60 -7.88 4.86
C PRO A 36 29.79 -8.59 5.53
N LYS A 37 31.03 -8.22 5.16
CA LYS A 37 32.26 -8.81 5.72
C LYS A 37 32.51 -8.38 7.17
N ILE A 38 32.13 -7.16 7.53
CA ILE A 38 32.21 -6.65 8.91
C ILE A 38 31.15 -7.31 9.77
N LYS A 39 29.91 -7.45 9.27
CA LYS A 39 28.81 -8.15 9.95
C LYS A 39 29.14 -9.62 10.24
N GLU A 40 29.80 -10.30 9.30
CA GLU A 40 30.22 -11.69 9.46
C GLU A 40 31.34 -11.85 10.51
N LYS A 41 32.29 -10.90 10.55
CA LYS A 41 33.50 -11.03 11.36
C LYS A 41 33.42 -10.38 12.74
N TYR A 42 32.58 -9.36 12.90
CA TYR A 42 32.44 -8.58 14.13
C TYR A 42 30.97 -8.14 14.34
N PRO A 43 30.04 -9.09 14.57
CA PRO A 43 28.61 -8.82 14.70
C PRO A 43 28.29 -7.79 15.79
N GLU A 44 28.98 -7.84 16.94
CA GLU A 44 28.80 -6.89 18.05
C GLU A 44 29.12 -5.44 17.66
N ILE A 45 30.04 -5.21 16.71
CA ILE A 45 30.38 -3.87 16.22
C ILE A 45 29.26 -3.35 15.31
N THR A 46 28.70 -4.20 14.45
CA THR A 46 27.56 -3.83 13.60
C THR A 46 26.30 -3.57 14.41
N ASP A 47 26.03 -4.35 15.44
CA ASP A 47 24.88 -4.14 16.33
C ASP A 47 25.06 -2.82 17.09
N THR A 48 26.24 -2.59 17.67
CA THR A 48 26.56 -1.32 18.35
C THR A 48 26.46 -0.10 17.42
N VAL A 49 26.87 -0.22 16.15
CA VAL A 49 26.76 0.86 15.16
C VAL A 49 25.31 1.08 14.73
N THR A 50 24.51 0.03 14.63
CA THR A 50 23.08 0.10 14.29
C THR A 50 22.31 0.73 15.44
N ASP A 51 22.53 0.27 16.67
CA ASP A 51 21.99 0.86 17.90
C ASP A 51 22.43 2.32 18.05
N ALA A 52 23.71 2.62 17.82
CA ALA A 52 24.21 4.00 17.89
C ALA A 52 23.59 4.88 16.80
N SER A 53 23.34 4.35 15.59
CA SER A 53 22.67 5.07 14.51
C SER A 53 21.19 5.32 14.83
N GLU A 54 20.51 4.36 15.43
CA GLU A 54 19.12 4.47 15.88
C GLU A 54 19.01 5.50 17.02
N GLN A 55 19.93 5.45 17.98
CA GLN A 55 20.04 6.45 19.06
C GLN A 55 20.42 7.84 18.53
N LEU A 56 21.28 7.93 17.50
CA LEU A 56 21.63 9.21 16.87
C LEU A 56 20.44 9.79 16.12
N SER A 57 19.63 8.95 15.45
CA SER A 57 18.37 9.33 14.80
C SER A 57 17.40 9.94 15.83
N ILE A 58 17.20 9.26 16.96
CA ILE A 58 16.36 9.75 18.06
C ILE A 58 16.87 11.10 18.58
N VAL A 59 18.19 11.29 18.70
CA VAL A 59 18.79 12.55 19.15
C VAL A 59 18.65 13.67 18.10
N THR A 60 18.73 13.36 16.81
CA THR A 60 18.49 14.35 15.74
C THR A 60 17.03 14.77 15.65
N ASP A 61 16.08 13.90 16.03
CA ASP A 61 14.65 14.23 16.10
C ASP A 61 14.33 15.28 17.17
N TYR A 62 15.18 15.43 18.21
CA TYR A 62 15.06 16.50 19.22
C TYR A 62 15.67 17.84 18.79
N ILE A 63 16.33 17.90 17.62
CA ILE A 63 16.88 19.15 17.09
C ILE A 63 15.79 19.79 16.22
N PRO A 64 15.18 20.92 16.65
CA PRO A 64 14.12 21.54 15.89
C PRO A 64 14.66 21.96 14.52
N SER A 65 13.92 21.59 13.48
CA SER A 65 14.13 22.03 12.12
C SER A 65 14.16 23.57 12.04
N PRO A 66 14.86 24.15 11.05
CA PRO A 66 14.81 25.59 10.81
C PRO A 66 13.38 26.15 10.80
N SER A 67 12.40 25.39 10.29
CA SER A 67 10.97 25.74 10.30
C SER A 67 10.30 25.75 11.67
N GLU A 68 10.62 24.82 12.56
CA GLU A 68 10.15 24.84 13.96
C GLU A 68 10.79 25.98 14.76
N ILE A 69 12.04 26.31 14.43
CA ILE A 69 12.72 27.52 14.91
C ILE A 69 11.95 28.76 14.40
N TRP A 70 11.58 28.80 13.12
CA TRP A 70 10.76 29.87 12.55
C TRP A 70 9.34 29.94 13.11
N ALA A 71 8.72 28.83 13.50
CA ALA A 71 7.41 28.78 14.14
C ALA A 71 7.49 29.34 15.57
N LYS A 72 8.54 29.00 16.32
CA LYS A 72 8.86 29.60 17.63
C LYS A 72 9.18 31.09 17.54
N ILE A 73 9.83 31.53 16.46
CA ILE A 73 10.09 32.96 16.17
C ILE A 73 8.79 33.71 15.84
N ARG A 74 7.79 33.02 15.28
CA ARG A 74 6.52 33.61 14.82
C ARG A 74 5.38 33.65 15.86
N HIS A 75 5.61 33.20 17.09
CA HIS A 75 4.60 33.19 18.18
C HIS A 75 3.25 32.56 17.78
N GLN A 76 3.27 31.42 17.10
CA GLN A 76 2.08 30.60 16.82
C GLN A 76 2.12 29.34 17.71
N GLU A 77 1.04 29.05 18.45
CA GLU A 77 0.93 27.85 19.30
C GLU A 77 0.27 26.67 18.56
N PRO A 78 0.79 25.43 18.71
CA PRO A 78 0.12 24.17 18.33
C PRO A 78 -0.68 23.58 19.52
N PRO A 79 -1.93 23.08 19.36
CA PRO A 79 -2.33 21.85 20.09
C PRO A 79 -3.46 20.98 19.47
N ILE A 80 -3.56 19.75 20.03
CA ILE A 80 -4.31 18.53 19.66
C ILE A 80 -5.53 18.28 20.59
N ASP A 81 -6.57 17.51 20.17
CA ASP A 81 -7.42 16.71 21.08
C ASP A 81 -7.69 15.27 20.53
N PRO A 82 -7.44 14.18 21.31
CA PRO A 82 -7.43 12.77 20.88
C PRO A 82 -8.67 11.93 21.29
N ALA A 83 -9.85 12.53 21.50
CA ALA A 83 -11.04 11.82 22.00
C ALA A 83 -12.07 11.36 20.94
N ASP A 84 -11.93 11.77 19.67
CA ASP A 84 -12.91 11.43 18.63
C ASP A 84 -12.52 10.16 17.85
N VAL A 85 -12.45 9.04 18.58
CA VAL A 85 -12.44 7.71 17.99
C VAL A 85 -13.86 7.15 18.03
N ALA A 86 -14.53 7.10 16.88
CA ALA A 86 -15.61 6.13 16.66
C ALA A 86 -15.87 5.89 15.17
N THR A 87 -15.71 4.61 14.79
CA THR A 87 -16.50 3.86 13.78
C THR A 87 -16.91 4.61 12.53
N ASN A 88 -16.18 4.40 11.43
CA ASN A 88 -16.58 4.91 10.13
C ASN A 88 -17.87 4.25 9.64
N ALA A 89 -18.92 5.06 9.65
CA ALA A 89 -20.15 4.87 8.91
C ALA A 89 -19.93 5.14 7.42
N TYR A 90 -20.78 4.51 6.61
CA TYR A 90 -20.87 4.65 5.16
C TYR A 90 -21.14 6.11 4.76
N ILE A 91 -20.31 6.69 3.89
CA ILE A 91 -20.59 7.96 3.20
C ILE A 91 -20.44 7.74 1.70
N GLU A 92 -21.46 8.19 0.97
CA GLU A 92 -21.69 7.98 -0.45
C GLU A 92 -20.65 8.67 -1.37
N ASN A 93 -19.71 9.44 -0.81
CA ASN A 93 -18.60 10.12 -1.48
C ASN A 93 -17.37 10.17 -0.55
N SER A 94 -16.82 9.00 -0.19
CA SER A 94 -15.68 8.92 0.72
C SER A 94 -14.39 9.38 0.00
N PRO A 95 -13.69 10.41 0.51
CA PRO A 95 -12.40 10.82 -0.06
C PRO A 95 -11.30 9.77 0.14
N MET A 96 -11.50 8.81 1.04
CA MET A 96 -10.55 7.75 1.35
C MET A 96 -10.47 6.70 0.24
N LEU A 97 -9.24 6.36 -0.16
CA LEU A 97 -9.00 5.27 -1.12
C LEU A 97 -9.05 3.89 -0.46
N THR A 98 -8.56 3.78 0.77
CA THR A 98 -8.66 2.59 1.63
C THR A 98 -9.07 3.01 3.03
N PHE A 99 -9.81 2.15 3.72
CA PHE A 99 -10.20 2.34 5.11
C PHE A 99 -9.22 1.70 6.12
N TYR A 100 -8.11 1.12 5.65
CA TYR A 100 -7.11 0.55 6.52
C TYR A 100 -6.46 1.63 7.42
N PRO A 101 -6.50 1.47 8.76
CA PRO A 101 -6.19 2.55 9.69
C PRO A 101 -4.70 2.78 9.94
N ASN A 102 -3.78 2.02 9.34
CA ASN A 102 -2.33 2.28 9.46
C ASN A 102 -1.71 2.81 8.17
N GLU A 103 -2.45 2.69 7.06
CA GLU A 103 -2.01 3.15 5.75
C GLU A 103 -3.22 3.49 4.91
N ASN A 104 -3.49 4.79 4.79
CA ASN A 104 -4.54 5.29 3.92
C ASN A 104 -4.19 6.67 3.37
N ILE A 105 -4.84 6.99 2.26
CA ILE A 105 -4.79 8.30 1.63
C ILE A 105 -6.20 8.67 1.23
N GLY A 106 -6.50 9.96 1.27
CA GLY A 106 -7.71 10.51 0.73
C GLY A 106 -7.47 11.82 0.02
N MET A 107 -8.44 12.19 -0.81
CA MET A 107 -8.47 13.43 -1.56
C MET A 107 -9.87 14.05 -1.48
N ILE A 108 -9.95 15.31 -1.06
CA ILE A 108 -11.15 16.14 -1.17
C ILE A 108 -10.90 17.18 -2.25
N VAL A 109 -11.92 17.49 -3.04
CA VAL A 109 -11.90 18.59 -4.00
C VAL A 109 -12.86 19.66 -3.50
N ASP A 110 -12.38 20.89 -3.36
CA ASP A 110 -13.17 22.05 -2.98
C ASP A 110 -12.95 23.17 -4.01
N PHE A 111 -13.87 23.22 -4.98
CA PHE A 111 -13.95 24.18 -6.08
C PHE A 111 -12.66 24.32 -6.91
N ASP A 112 -11.67 25.08 -6.45
CA ASP A 112 -10.38 25.33 -7.12
C ASP A 112 -9.18 24.73 -6.36
N THR A 113 -9.43 23.96 -5.31
CA THR A 113 -8.40 23.31 -4.49
C THR A 113 -8.64 21.82 -4.33
N ILE A 114 -7.56 21.08 -4.10
CA ILE A 114 -7.61 19.73 -3.56
C ILE A 114 -6.93 19.67 -2.20
N GLU A 115 -7.47 18.85 -1.30
CA GLU A 115 -6.86 18.49 -0.03
C GLU A 115 -6.45 17.02 -0.09
N ILE A 116 -5.15 16.75 -0.04
CA ILE A 116 -4.59 15.40 0.03
C ILE A 116 -4.17 15.12 1.47
N PHE A 117 -4.73 14.08 2.07
CA PHE A 117 -4.49 13.76 3.48
C PHE A 117 -4.43 12.25 3.70
N GLY A 118 -3.93 11.82 4.86
CA GLY A 118 -3.85 10.42 5.19
C GLY A 118 -2.81 10.10 6.24
N ILE A 119 -2.54 8.81 6.39
CA ILE A 119 -1.58 8.25 7.33
C ILE A 119 -0.79 7.12 6.69
N THR A 120 0.45 6.95 7.15
CA THR A 120 1.30 5.83 6.78
C THR A 120 2.29 5.53 7.89
N SER A 121 2.34 4.25 8.26
CA SER A 121 3.38 3.72 9.13
C SER A 121 4.70 3.43 8.40
N SER A 122 4.73 3.53 7.06
CA SER A 122 5.91 3.20 6.26
C SER A 122 6.86 4.39 6.10
N ARG A 123 8.13 4.16 6.42
CA ARG A 123 9.20 5.14 6.13
C ARG A 123 9.48 5.30 4.64
N GLN A 124 9.14 4.30 3.82
CA GLN A 124 9.25 4.38 2.35
C GLN A 124 8.24 5.36 1.75
N LYS A 125 7.27 5.79 2.55
CA LYS A 125 6.15 6.65 2.16
C LYS A 125 6.19 8.03 2.83
N SER A 126 7.36 8.42 3.37
CA SER A 126 7.56 9.64 4.16
C SER A 126 7.56 10.94 3.35
N HIS A 127 7.72 10.87 2.03
CA HIS A 127 7.66 12.02 1.12
C HIS A 127 6.67 11.74 0.01
N LEU A 128 5.84 12.72 -0.32
CA LEU A 128 4.80 12.63 -1.34
C LEU A 128 5.02 13.68 -2.43
N VAL A 129 4.61 13.32 -3.64
CA VAL A 129 4.54 14.19 -4.81
C VAL A 129 3.13 14.10 -5.37
N ALA A 130 2.43 15.23 -5.44
CA ALA A 130 1.21 15.39 -6.22
C ALA A 130 1.59 16.00 -7.57
N GLU A 131 1.25 15.30 -8.65
CA GLU A 131 1.50 15.73 -10.03
C GLU A 131 0.17 15.96 -10.74
N PHE A 132 0.05 17.11 -11.38
CA PHE A 132 -1.10 17.47 -12.19
C PHE A 132 -0.73 17.37 -13.66
N SER A 133 -1.60 16.76 -14.47
CA SER A 133 -1.46 16.75 -15.92
C SER A 133 -2.80 16.98 -16.62
N ASP A 134 -2.78 17.45 -17.85
CA ASP A 134 -3.97 17.59 -18.69
C ASP A 134 -4.44 16.23 -19.26
N GLU A 135 -5.49 16.25 -20.10
CA GLU A 135 -6.01 15.05 -20.77
C GLU A 135 -5.02 14.41 -21.77
N ASN A 136 -3.97 15.13 -22.17
CA ASN A 136 -2.92 14.65 -23.07
C ASN A 136 -1.70 14.13 -22.31
N ASN A 137 -1.75 14.11 -20.97
CA ASN A 137 -0.65 13.81 -20.05
C ASN A 137 0.50 14.84 -20.12
N GLU A 138 0.23 16.07 -20.55
CA GLU A 138 1.17 17.18 -20.39
C GLU A 138 1.16 17.65 -18.93
N ASN A 139 2.33 17.73 -18.31
CA ASN A 139 2.48 18.15 -16.93
C ASN A 139 2.07 19.63 -16.77
N LEU A 140 1.13 19.89 -15.87
CA LEU A 140 0.62 21.22 -15.55
C LEU A 140 1.35 21.81 -14.33
N ASP A 141 1.50 21.01 -13.27
CA ASP A 141 2.24 21.39 -12.06
C ASP A 141 2.66 20.16 -11.25
N GLN A 142 3.59 20.35 -10.32
CA GLN A 142 4.03 19.32 -9.40
C GLN A 142 4.39 19.90 -8.03
N ILE A 143 3.83 19.31 -6.97
CA ILE A 143 4.01 19.76 -5.59
C ILE A 143 4.50 18.61 -4.73
N SER A 144 5.56 18.86 -3.97
CA SER A 144 6.10 17.90 -3.01
C SER A 144 5.81 18.31 -1.57
N PHE A 145 5.53 17.34 -0.72
CA PHE A 145 5.30 17.54 0.72
C PHE A 145 5.75 16.30 1.49
N ALA A 146 5.95 16.45 2.81
CA ALA A 146 6.41 15.38 3.67
C ALA A 146 5.31 14.93 4.63
N VAL A 147 5.35 13.65 4.98
CA VAL A 147 4.62 13.11 6.13
C VAL A 147 5.22 13.71 7.39
N ASN A 148 4.38 14.08 8.35
CA ASN A 148 4.83 14.59 9.62
C ASN A 148 5.45 13.49 10.49
N SER A 149 6.01 13.88 11.64
CA SER A 149 6.65 12.96 12.58
C SER A 149 5.73 11.88 13.15
N GLU A 150 4.41 12.06 13.07
CA GLU A 150 3.40 11.12 13.56
C GLU A 150 2.91 10.16 12.47
N GLY A 151 3.50 10.21 11.27
CA GLY A 151 3.09 9.36 10.16
C GLY A 151 1.83 9.87 9.45
N SER A 152 1.36 11.09 9.72
CA SER A 152 0.19 11.68 9.05
C SER A 152 0.56 12.81 8.09
N PHE A 153 -0.31 13.11 7.14
CA PHE A 153 -0.16 14.25 6.23
C PHE A 153 -1.51 14.86 5.93
N ASN A 154 -1.50 16.17 5.71
CA ASN A 154 -2.64 16.92 5.20
C ASN A 154 -2.08 18.12 4.43
N LYS A 155 -2.41 18.19 3.14
CA LYS A 155 -1.92 19.20 2.22
C LYS A 155 -3.05 19.71 1.33
N SER A 156 -3.41 20.98 1.53
CA SER A 156 -4.23 21.74 0.58
C SER A 156 -3.36 22.29 -0.56
N ILE A 157 -3.84 22.16 -1.79
CA ILE A 157 -3.17 22.47 -3.05
C ILE A 157 -4.16 23.17 -3.97
N THR A 158 -3.79 24.32 -4.53
CA THR A 158 -4.58 24.96 -5.59
C THR A 158 -4.42 24.19 -6.90
N ILE A 159 -5.53 23.91 -7.57
CA ILE A 159 -5.54 23.26 -8.87
C ILE A 159 -4.96 24.22 -9.91
N PRO A 160 -4.01 23.80 -10.76
CA PRO A 160 -3.42 24.66 -11.78
C PRO A 160 -4.46 25.22 -12.75
N ASP A 161 -4.33 26.51 -13.10
CA ASP A 161 -5.15 27.13 -14.12
C ASP A 161 -4.92 26.45 -15.48
N THR A 162 -6.00 25.94 -16.09
CA THR A 162 -5.96 25.29 -17.40
C THR A 162 -7.26 25.50 -18.16
N GLU A 163 -7.17 25.54 -19.50
CA GLU A 163 -8.32 25.53 -20.40
C GLU A 163 -8.96 24.14 -20.53
N SER A 164 -8.25 23.09 -20.10
CA SER A 164 -8.75 21.72 -20.09
C SER A 164 -10.05 21.59 -19.30
N THR A 165 -10.91 20.68 -19.76
CA THR A 165 -12.16 20.31 -19.05
C THR A 165 -11.97 19.13 -18.11
N SER A 166 -10.83 18.45 -18.16
CA SER A 166 -10.48 17.32 -17.31
C SER A 166 -8.98 17.34 -17.04
N ILE A 167 -8.58 16.98 -15.81
CA ILE A 167 -7.17 16.86 -15.42
C ILE A 167 -6.93 15.61 -14.59
N ASN A 168 -5.69 15.16 -14.56
CA ASN A 168 -5.26 13.99 -13.82
C ASN A 168 -4.36 14.40 -12.66
N VAL A 169 -4.57 13.79 -11.50
CA VAL A 169 -3.78 13.97 -10.29
C VAL A 169 -3.16 12.64 -9.91
N ALA A 170 -1.84 12.52 -10.09
CA ALA A 170 -1.08 11.36 -9.62
C ALA A 170 -0.45 11.67 -8.26
N VAL A 171 -0.48 10.71 -7.34
CA VAL A 171 0.21 10.81 -6.04
C VAL A 171 1.28 9.75 -5.99
N TYR A 172 2.54 10.17 -5.90
CA TYR A 172 3.69 9.31 -5.75
C TYR A 172 4.32 9.47 -4.37
N THR A 173 5.01 8.43 -3.91
CA THR A 173 5.67 8.43 -2.60
C THR A 173 7.05 7.82 -2.61
N GLY A 174 7.89 8.30 -1.70
CA GLY A 174 9.28 7.89 -1.60
C GLY A 174 9.83 8.11 -0.20
N SER A 175 10.96 7.46 0.09
CA SER A 175 11.65 7.56 1.37
C SER A 175 12.41 8.87 1.57
N LYS A 176 12.54 9.68 0.52
CA LYS A 176 13.34 10.90 0.49
C LYS A 176 12.64 11.96 -0.33
N ALA A 177 12.97 13.21 -0.08
CA ALA A 177 12.47 14.36 -0.84
C ALA A 177 12.86 14.36 -2.33
N TYR A 178 13.78 13.48 -2.74
CA TYR A 178 14.23 13.34 -4.12
C TYR A 178 14.64 11.89 -4.39
N GLY A 179 14.57 11.48 -5.65
CA GLY A 179 14.99 10.15 -6.09
C GLY A 179 13.82 9.36 -6.66
N GLN A 180 13.78 8.07 -6.33
CA GLN A 180 12.74 7.18 -6.82
C GLN A 180 11.47 7.33 -5.98
N PHE A 181 10.36 7.54 -6.68
CA PHE A 181 9.03 7.52 -6.11
C PHE A 181 8.23 6.42 -6.78
N THR A 182 7.30 5.84 -6.02
CA THR A 182 6.34 4.85 -6.47
C THR A 182 4.95 5.44 -6.40
N SER A 183 4.15 5.20 -7.43
CA SER A 183 2.76 5.64 -7.42
C SER A 183 2.00 5.01 -6.27
N TRP A 184 1.30 5.83 -5.49
CA TRP A 184 0.38 5.37 -4.46
C TRP A 184 -0.97 4.98 -5.05
N VAL A 185 -1.31 5.50 -6.23
CA VAL A 185 -2.54 5.16 -6.94
C VAL A 185 -2.23 4.50 -8.28
N TYR A 186 -3.10 3.63 -8.75
CA TYR A 186 -2.98 3.11 -10.11
C TYR A 186 -3.33 4.23 -11.10
N ASN A 187 -2.39 4.55 -12.01
CA ASN A 187 -2.44 5.69 -12.94
C ASN A 187 -2.56 7.07 -12.25
N TYR A 188 -3.78 7.54 -12.03
CA TYR A 188 -4.09 8.89 -11.53
C TYR A 188 -5.57 8.97 -11.11
N ILE A 189 -5.92 10.00 -10.34
CA ILE A 189 -7.28 10.40 -10.03
C ILE A 189 -7.68 11.49 -11.02
N THR A 190 -8.85 11.38 -11.65
CA THR A 190 -9.32 12.37 -12.63
C THR A 190 -10.25 13.39 -11.97
N LEU A 191 -10.09 14.66 -12.31
CA LEU A 191 -10.98 15.75 -11.94
C LEU A 191 -11.63 16.32 -13.20
N ASP A 192 -12.95 16.54 -13.14
CA ASP A 192 -13.69 17.19 -14.22
C ASP A 192 -14.10 18.60 -13.83
N LYS A 193 -14.04 19.52 -14.80
CA LYS A 193 -14.44 20.92 -14.61
C LYS A 193 -15.96 21.03 -14.56
N THR A 194 -16.48 21.64 -13.50
CA THR A 194 -17.91 21.83 -13.29
C THR A 194 -18.44 23.03 -14.12
N PRO A 195 -19.75 23.09 -14.44
CA PRO A 195 -20.32 24.19 -15.23
C PRO A 195 -20.19 25.59 -14.62
N ASP A 196 -20.02 25.68 -13.30
CA ASP A 196 -19.78 26.92 -12.55
C ASP A 196 -18.28 27.28 -12.45
N GLY A 197 -17.40 26.50 -13.08
CA GLY A 197 -15.97 26.79 -13.21
C GLY A 197 -15.08 26.21 -12.12
N GLY A 198 -15.63 25.39 -11.21
CA GLY A 198 -14.87 24.61 -10.23
C GLY A 198 -14.46 23.24 -10.78
N TRP A 199 -14.07 22.36 -9.87
CA TRP A 199 -13.64 20.99 -10.15
C TRP A 199 -14.35 20.00 -9.22
N GLU A 200 -14.55 18.78 -9.72
CA GLU A 200 -15.07 17.66 -8.94
C GLU A 200 -14.32 16.37 -9.27
N LEU A 201 -14.32 15.40 -8.34
CA LEU A 201 -13.79 14.06 -8.60
C LEU A 201 -14.61 13.38 -9.70
N ALA A 202 -13.96 12.98 -10.78
CA ALA A 202 -14.61 12.19 -11.81
C ALA A 202 -14.97 10.81 -11.26
N ALA A 203 -16.25 10.45 -11.35
CA ALA A 203 -16.68 9.11 -10.97
C ALA A 203 -16.28 8.11 -12.07
N SER A 204 -15.73 6.96 -11.68
CA SER A 204 -15.45 5.89 -12.63
C SER A 204 -16.72 5.47 -13.39
N PRO A 205 -16.64 5.23 -14.72
CA PRO A 205 -17.78 4.82 -15.52
C PRO A 205 -18.39 3.47 -15.08
N VAL A 206 -17.64 2.64 -14.35
CA VAL A 206 -18.13 1.36 -13.82
C VAL A 206 -18.60 1.44 -12.36
N PHE A 207 -18.55 2.62 -11.73
CA PHE A 207 -18.91 2.78 -10.31
C PHE A 207 -20.37 2.39 -10.02
N ALA A 208 -21.33 2.89 -10.80
CA ALA A 208 -22.74 2.58 -10.60
C ALA A 208 -23.04 1.07 -10.73
N HIS A 209 -22.37 0.40 -11.68
CA HIS A 209 -22.45 -1.05 -11.86
C HIS A 209 -21.87 -1.79 -10.64
N ASN A 210 -20.67 -1.40 -10.20
CA ASN A 210 -20.03 -1.99 -9.03
C ASN A 210 -20.86 -1.80 -7.76
N LYS A 211 -21.42 -0.61 -7.53
CA LYS A 211 -22.32 -0.33 -6.40
C LYS A 211 -23.51 -1.27 -6.40
N GLN A 212 -24.20 -1.40 -7.53
CA GLN A 212 -25.32 -2.34 -7.66
C GLN A 212 -24.90 -3.80 -7.41
N MET A 213 -23.70 -4.20 -7.84
CA MET A 213 -23.19 -5.56 -7.59
C MET A 213 -22.83 -5.78 -6.12
N TYR A 214 -22.15 -4.82 -5.52
CA TYR A 214 -21.62 -4.89 -4.15
C TYR A 214 -22.72 -4.85 -3.09
N GLU A 215 -23.79 -4.09 -3.32
CA GLU A 215 -24.96 -3.96 -2.43
C GLU A 215 -25.92 -5.16 -2.51
N LYS A 216 -25.75 -6.07 -3.47
CA LYS A 216 -26.55 -7.30 -3.50
C LYS A 216 -26.28 -8.10 -2.23
N ASP A 217 -27.35 -8.69 -1.68
CA ASP A 217 -27.22 -9.58 -0.53
C ASP A 217 -26.30 -10.76 -0.89
N LYS A 218 -25.25 -10.91 -0.08
CA LYS A 218 -24.21 -11.92 -0.24
C LYS A 218 -24.38 -12.93 0.89
N SER A 219 -24.75 -14.15 0.51
CA SER A 219 -24.96 -15.27 1.43
C SER A 219 -23.69 -15.59 2.20
N ILE A 220 -23.68 -15.29 3.51
CA ILE A 220 -22.63 -15.68 4.46
C ILE A 220 -22.37 -17.19 4.40
N LYS A 221 -23.46 -17.98 4.31
CA LYS A 221 -23.37 -19.44 4.20
C LYS A 221 -22.60 -19.87 2.95
N ASP A 222 -22.84 -19.24 1.80
CA ASP A 222 -22.10 -19.57 0.57
C ASP A 222 -20.65 -19.10 0.64
N ALA A 223 -20.40 -17.96 1.29
CA ALA A 223 -19.07 -17.41 1.53
C ALA A 223 -18.24 -18.17 2.57
N LEU A 224 -18.85 -19.11 3.31
CA LEU A 224 -18.17 -20.07 4.20
C LEU A 224 -18.01 -21.45 3.57
N ARG A 225 -18.64 -21.68 2.41
CA ARG A 225 -18.75 -23.02 1.83
C ARG A 225 -17.40 -23.51 1.30
N HIS A 226 -17.01 -24.71 1.71
CA HIS A 226 -15.91 -25.44 1.06
C HIS A 226 -16.20 -25.71 -0.42
N THR A 227 -15.19 -25.60 -1.28
CA THR A 227 -15.24 -26.09 -2.67
C THR A 227 -14.00 -26.93 -2.97
N PRO A 228 -13.96 -27.71 -4.06
CA PRO A 228 -12.78 -28.49 -4.40
C PRO A 228 -11.50 -27.66 -4.43
N SER A 229 -11.55 -26.41 -4.90
CA SER A 229 -10.42 -25.47 -4.94
C SER A 229 -10.23 -24.69 -3.65
N ILE A 230 -11.31 -24.24 -3.02
CA ILE A 230 -11.31 -23.51 -1.75
C ILE A 230 -11.37 -24.53 -0.61
N GLN A 231 -10.23 -25.15 -0.35
CA GLN A 231 -10.07 -26.29 0.55
C GLN A 231 -10.03 -25.88 2.03
N SER A 232 -11.05 -25.17 2.51
CA SER A 232 -11.13 -24.64 3.89
C SER A 232 -11.19 -25.70 5.00
N THR A 233 -11.43 -26.97 4.65
CA THR A 233 -11.45 -28.11 5.59
C THR A 233 -10.16 -28.93 5.53
N ASP A 234 -9.17 -28.52 4.74
CA ASP A 234 -7.85 -29.14 4.70
C ASP A 234 -7.08 -28.82 5.99
N SER A 235 -6.46 -29.83 6.61
CA SER A 235 -5.78 -29.68 7.90
C SER A 235 -4.54 -28.80 7.81
N GLY A 236 -3.87 -28.73 6.65
CA GLY A 236 -2.75 -27.82 6.43
C GLY A 236 -3.23 -26.37 6.35
N ILE A 237 -4.31 -26.11 5.63
CA ILE A 237 -4.91 -24.77 5.53
C ILE A 237 -5.43 -24.30 6.89
N ILE A 238 -6.14 -25.15 7.64
CA ILE A 238 -6.59 -24.83 9.01
C ILE A 238 -5.40 -24.48 9.89
N SER A 239 -4.37 -25.34 9.92
CA SER A 239 -3.19 -25.16 10.77
C SER A 239 -2.42 -23.86 10.45
N ILE A 240 -2.31 -23.49 9.17
CA ILE A 240 -1.69 -22.22 8.78
C ILE A 240 -2.52 -21.04 9.30
N ALA A 241 -3.84 -21.04 9.05
CA ALA A 241 -4.70 -19.94 9.46
C ALA A 241 -4.70 -19.78 10.99
N GLU A 242 -4.84 -20.87 11.76
CA GLU A 242 -4.79 -20.85 13.23
C GLU A 242 -3.45 -20.35 13.77
N GLN A 243 -2.32 -20.71 13.14
CA GLN A 243 -1.00 -20.24 13.56
C GLN A 243 -0.81 -18.74 13.30
N LEU A 244 -1.21 -18.26 12.12
CA LEU A 244 -1.08 -16.86 11.74
C LEU A 244 -1.99 -15.93 12.55
N THR A 245 -3.11 -16.46 13.02
CA THR A 245 -4.12 -15.70 13.76
C THR A 245 -4.09 -15.93 15.27
N ASN A 246 -3.10 -16.69 15.76
CA ASN A 246 -2.97 -17.02 17.17
C ASN A 246 -2.78 -15.75 18.01
N GLY A 247 -3.67 -15.54 19.00
CA GLY A 247 -3.64 -14.38 19.88
C GLY A 247 -4.23 -13.10 19.27
N ILE A 248 -4.81 -13.17 18.07
CA ILE A 248 -5.56 -12.07 17.46
C ILE A 248 -7.05 -12.26 17.77
N ASP A 249 -7.65 -11.27 18.43
CA ASP A 249 -9.03 -11.40 18.91
C ASP A 249 -10.08 -11.11 17.82
N ASN A 250 -9.91 -10.02 17.07
CA ASN A 250 -10.90 -9.54 16.11
C ASN A 250 -10.64 -10.06 14.68
N ASP A 251 -11.70 -10.22 13.90
CA ASP A 251 -11.61 -10.83 12.57
C ASP A 251 -10.94 -9.92 11.53
N TYR A 252 -11.01 -8.60 11.68
CA TYR A 252 -10.34 -7.66 10.79
C TYR A 252 -8.81 -7.84 10.82
N ASP A 253 -8.23 -7.88 12.01
CA ASP A 253 -6.79 -8.09 12.21
C ASP A 253 -6.35 -9.51 11.83
N LYS A 254 -7.24 -10.51 11.97
CA LYS A 254 -6.97 -11.86 11.46
C LYS A 254 -6.86 -11.84 9.94
N VAL A 255 -7.80 -11.17 9.26
CA VAL A 255 -7.81 -11.03 7.80
C VAL A 255 -6.58 -10.27 7.33
N LEU A 256 -6.15 -9.24 8.06
CA LEU A 256 -4.88 -8.54 7.83
C LEU A 256 -3.67 -9.48 7.94
N ALA A 257 -3.57 -10.25 9.03
CA ALA A 257 -2.45 -11.18 9.22
C ALA A 257 -2.38 -12.25 8.11
N LEU A 258 -3.53 -12.74 7.64
CA LEU A 258 -3.60 -13.66 6.51
C LEU A 258 -3.19 -12.98 5.20
N HIS A 259 -3.66 -11.75 4.95
CA HIS A 259 -3.28 -10.93 3.80
C HIS A 259 -1.76 -10.72 3.73
N ASP A 260 -1.16 -10.25 4.83
CA ASP A 260 0.28 -9.93 4.89
C ASP A 260 1.14 -11.17 4.73
N TRP A 261 0.69 -12.29 5.29
CA TRP A 261 1.33 -13.57 5.07
C TRP A 261 1.29 -13.99 3.60
N ILE A 262 0.13 -13.86 2.94
CA ILE A 262 0.03 -14.15 1.50
C ILE A 262 1.03 -13.27 0.73
N CYS A 263 1.09 -11.96 1.01
CA CYS A 263 1.98 -11.07 0.26
C CYS A 263 3.46 -11.23 0.53
N SER A 264 3.83 -11.66 1.72
CA SER A 264 5.22 -12.02 2.01
C SER A 264 5.61 -13.41 1.49
N TYR A 265 4.65 -14.33 1.34
CA TYR A 265 4.93 -15.73 1.07
C TYR A 265 4.77 -16.14 -0.40
N MET A 266 3.76 -15.60 -1.09
CA MET A 266 3.35 -15.96 -2.45
C MET A 266 4.08 -15.13 -3.51
N TYR A 267 4.22 -15.70 -4.70
CA TYR A 267 4.78 -15.07 -5.89
C TYR A 267 3.78 -15.11 -7.03
N TYR A 268 3.55 -13.96 -7.67
CA TYR A 268 2.70 -13.88 -8.85
C TYR A 268 3.38 -14.53 -10.06
N ASP A 269 2.77 -15.57 -10.62
CA ASP A 269 3.38 -16.42 -11.66
C ASP A 269 3.16 -15.84 -13.07
N THR A 270 4.01 -14.88 -13.46
CA THR A 270 3.93 -14.24 -14.78
C THR A 270 4.31 -15.19 -15.91
N ASP A 271 5.17 -16.17 -15.63
CA ASP A 271 5.58 -17.18 -16.60
C ASP A 271 4.42 -18.10 -16.95
N SER A 272 3.67 -18.57 -15.95
CA SER A 272 2.50 -19.44 -16.18
C SER A 272 1.40 -18.74 -16.98
N LEU A 273 1.15 -17.45 -16.77
CA LEU A 273 0.20 -16.65 -17.59
C LEU A 273 0.56 -16.63 -19.06
N SER A 274 1.85 -16.64 -19.36
CA SER A 274 2.40 -16.57 -20.71
C SER A 274 2.54 -17.96 -21.35
N SER A 275 2.13 -19.01 -20.65
CA SER A 275 2.34 -20.41 -21.03
C SER A 275 1.02 -21.19 -21.15
N PRO A 276 1.01 -22.35 -21.84
CA PRO A 276 -0.15 -23.23 -21.87
C PRO A 276 -0.33 -24.07 -20.59
N GLN A 277 0.57 -23.93 -19.59
CA GLN A 277 0.47 -24.68 -18.35
C GLN A 277 -0.65 -24.11 -17.48
N THR A 278 -1.48 -24.99 -16.92
CA THR A 278 -2.52 -24.57 -15.99
C THR A 278 -1.88 -24.14 -14.67
N PRO A 279 -2.06 -22.88 -14.23
CA PRO A 279 -1.56 -22.45 -12.93
C PRO A 279 -2.22 -23.24 -11.78
N PRO A 280 -1.55 -23.38 -10.62
CA PRO A 280 -2.13 -24.01 -9.44
C PRO A 280 -3.47 -23.40 -9.06
N TYR A 281 -4.48 -24.25 -8.84
CA TYR A 281 -5.85 -23.81 -8.56
C TYR A 281 -6.40 -24.32 -7.22
N PHE A 282 -5.79 -25.34 -6.63
CA PHE A 282 -6.18 -25.89 -5.33
C PHE A 282 -5.41 -25.19 -4.21
N ALA A 283 -6.09 -24.72 -3.15
CA ALA A 283 -5.44 -23.97 -2.07
C ALA A 283 -4.21 -24.69 -1.47
N SER A 284 -4.28 -26.00 -1.23
CA SER A 284 -3.14 -26.79 -0.73
C SER A 284 -1.96 -26.85 -1.71
N GLU A 285 -2.23 -26.88 -3.01
CA GLU A 285 -1.20 -26.84 -4.06
C GLU A 285 -0.56 -25.46 -4.14
N ILE A 286 -1.38 -24.40 -4.08
CA ILE A 286 -0.95 -22.99 -4.14
C ILE A 286 0.00 -22.68 -2.98
N VAL A 287 -0.36 -23.07 -1.74
CA VAL A 287 0.51 -22.89 -0.57
C VAL A 287 1.84 -23.63 -0.74
N LYS A 288 1.80 -24.85 -1.27
CA LYS A 288 2.99 -25.69 -1.45
C LYS A 288 3.91 -25.15 -2.55
N SER A 289 3.34 -24.69 -3.67
CA SER A 289 4.08 -24.18 -4.82
C SER A 289 4.60 -22.75 -4.60
N ARG A 290 3.95 -22.00 -3.68
CA ARG A 290 4.20 -20.58 -3.40
C ARG A 290 3.97 -19.66 -4.59
N ARG A 291 3.28 -20.13 -5.62
CA ARG A 291 3.06 -19.36 -6.85
C ARG A 291 1.68 -19.62 -7.42
N ALA A 292 1.07 -18.55 -7.92
CA ALA A 292 -0.24 -18.57 -8.56
C ALA A 292 -0.44 -17.32 -9.42
N VAL A 293 -1.54 -17.32 -10.17
CA VAL A 293 -2.10 -16.11 -10.79
C VAL A 293 -3.24 -15.58 -9.92
N CYS A 294 -3.87 -14.46 -10.30
CA CYS A 294 -4.87 -13.74 -9.50
C CYS A 294 -5.94 -14.65 -8.85
N LEU A 295 -6.50 -15.59 -9.61
CA LEU A 295 -7.49 -16.54 -9.09
C LEU A 295 -6.96 -17.44 -7.98
N GLY A 296 -5.69 -17.85 -8.01
CA GLY A 296 -5.09 -18.67 -6.96
C GLY A 296 -4.80 -17.87 -5.69
N PHE A 297 -4.37 -16.61 -5.82
CA PHE A 297 -4.28 -15.69 -4.67
C PHE A 297 -5.64 -15.54 -3.97
N ALA A 298 -6.69 -15.25 -4.75
CA ALA A 298 -8.04 -15.11 -4.22
C ALA A 298 -8.58 -16.42 -3.61
N THR A 299 -8.25 -17.56 -4.21
CA THR A 299 -8.63 -18.90 -3.71
C THR A 299 -7.96 -19.22 -2.38
N LEU A 300 -6.66 -18.90 -2.24
CA LEU A 300 -5.92 -19.13 -1.01
C LEU A 300 -6.44 -18.26 0.13
N MET A 301 -6.64 -16.97 -0.12
CA MET A 301 -7.22 -16.05 0.85
C MET A 301 -8.59 -16.53 1.34
N ALA A 302 -9.46 -16.97 0.42
CA ALA A 302 -10.75 -17.53 0.78
C ALA A 302 -10.62 -18.84 1.57
N ALA A 303 -9.68 -19.71 1.24
CA ALA A 303 -9.49 -20.97 1.95
C ALA A 303 -9.02 -20.74 3.39
N LEU A 304 -8.10 -19.80 3.61
CA LEU A 304 -7.59 -19.42 4.93
C LEU A 304 -8.64 -18.70 5.78
N CYS A 305 -9.41 -17.76 5.21
CA CYS A 305 -10.48 -17.10 5.96
C CYS A 305 -11.56 -18.10 6.36
N ARG A 306 -12.04 -18.91 5.41
CA ARG A 306 -13.13 -19.87 5.64
C ARG A 306 -12.73 -21.01 6.58
N SER A 307 -11.44 -21.32 6.74
CA SER A 307 -10.98 -22.37 7.66
C SER A 307 -11.06 -21.96 9.13
N ILE A 308 -11.14 -20.66 9.40
CA ILE A 308 -11.34 -20.07 10.73
C ILE A 308 -12.70 -19.35 10.84
N ASP A 309 -13.69 -19.82 10.07
CA ASP A 309 -15.08 -19.35 10.07
C ASP A 309 -15.28 -17.87 9.69
N ILE A 310 -14.33 -17.26 8.97
CA ILE A 310 -14.47 -15.90 8.41
C ILE A 310 -15.07 -16.00 6.99
N PRO A 311 -16.27 -15.45 6.73
CA PRO A 311 -16.90 -15.51 5.42
C PRO A 311 -16.12 -14.71 4.39
N CYS A 312 -15.70 -15.37 3.31
CA CYS A 312 -14.86 -14.75 2.28
C CYS A 312 -15.32 -15.16 0.89
N ASN A 313 -15.78 -14.22 0.07
CA ASN A 313 -16.10 -14.46 -1.33
C ASN A 313 -14.83 -14.45 -2.19
N VAL A 314 -14.86 -15.24 -3.26
CA VAL A 314 -13.96 -15.04 -4.41
C VAL A 314 -14.78 -14.28 -5.46
N VAL A 315 -14.28 -13.13 -5.88
CA VAL A 315 -14.91 -12.28 -6.88
C VAL A 315 -14.09 -12.37 -8.16
N SER A 316 -14.77 -12.58 -9.28
CA SER A 316 -14.18 -12.48 -10.60
C SER A 316 -14.70 -11.24 -11.30
N GLY A 317 -13.80 -10.56 -12.01
CA GLY A 317 -14.16 -9.35 -12.71
C GLY A 317 -13.15 -8.95 -13.76
N TYR A 318 -13.23 -7.69 -14.15
CA TYR A 318 -12.34 -7.09 -15.11
C TYR A 318 -11.52 -6.00 -14.44
N ALA A 319 -10.21 -5.99 -14.63
CA ALA A 319 -9.32 -4.97 -14.10
C ALA A 319 -8.43 -4.36 -15.19
N LEU A 320 -8.31 -3.04 -15.20
CA LEU A 320 -7.33 -2.31 -16.00
C LEU A 320 -5.92 -2.65 -15.50
N GLY A 321 -4.94 -2.67 -16.39
CA GLY A 321 -3.56 -3.09 -16.07
C GLY A 321 -3.34 -4.60 -16.08
N VAL A 322 -4.42 -5.38 -16.17
CA VAL A 322 -4.34 -6.81 -16.48
C VAL A 322 -4.51 -6.99 -17.99
N GLY A 323 -3.40 -7.23 -18.68
CA GLY A 323 -3.35 -7.23 -20.15
C GLY A 323 -2.89 -5.88 -20.70
N SER A 324 -3.44 -5.48 -21.85
CA SER A 324 -3.04 -4.23 -22.54
C SER A 324 -3.88 -3.01 -22.19
N ASP A 325 -5.06 -3.21 -21.58
CA ASP A 325 -6.02 -2.14 -21.35
C ASP A 325 -5.64 -1.35 -20.11
N THR A 326 -5.40 -0.05 -20.27
CA THR A 326 -4.94 0.86 -19.18
C THR A 326 -5.96 1.94 -18.83
N VAL A 327 -7.03 2.06 -19.61
CA VAL A 327 -8.12 3.04 -19.44
C VAL A 327 -9.46 2.38 -19.76
N TRP A 328 -10.54 2.88 -19.16
CA TRP A 328 -11.89 2.45 -19.49
C TRP A 328 -12.29 2.96 -20.88
N THR A 329 -12.69 2.04 -21.75
CA THR A 329 -13.32 2.29 -23.05
C THR A 329 -14.73 1.72 -23.08
N ASP A 330 -15.58 2.17 -24.01
CA ASP A 330 -16.92 1.61 -24.20
C ASP A 330 -16.94 0.07 -24.30
N GLU A 331 -15.91 -0.51 -24.94
CA GLU A 331 -15.75 -1.97 -25.05
C GLU A 331 -15.46 -2.62 -23.69
N THR A 332 -14.48 -2.10 -22.95
CA THR A 332 -14.13 -2.63 -21.62
C THR A 332 -15.23 -2.38 -20.59
N ILE A 333 -15.99 -1.30 -20.70
CA ILE A 333 -17.14 -1.01 -19.84
C ILE A 333 -18.28 -1.99 -20.13
N ALA A 334 -18.52 -2.34 -21.40
CA ALA A 334 -19.57 -3.26 -21.79
C ALA A 334 -19.19 -4.75 -21.65
N THR A 335 -17.91 -5.07 -21.39
CA THR A 335 -17.45 -6.46 -21.34
C THR A 335 -17.97 -7.24 -20.13
N ASP A 336 -18.28 -8.52 -20.36
CA ASP A 336 -18.54 -9.52 -19.33
C ASP A 336 -17.38 -10.53 -19.22
N MET A 337 -16.28 -10.29 -19.94
CA MET A 337 -15.08 -11.12 -19.84
C MET A 337 -14.34 -10.82 -18.55
N GLN A 338 -13.95 -11.87 -17.83
CA GLN A 338 -13.17 -11.77 -16.60
C GLN A 338 -11.69 -11.90 -16.93
N ASN A 339 -10.86 -10.95 -16.47
CA ASN A 339 -9.41 -11.04 -16.55
C ASN A 339 -8.73 -11.08 -15.16
N HIS A 340 -9.48 -10.81 -14.09
CA HIS A 340 -8.93 -10.66 -12.74
C HIS A 340 -9.83 -11.25 -11.66
N ALA A 341 -9.24 -11.53 -10.49
CA ALA A 341 -9.95 -12.09 -9.34
C ALA A 341 -9.36 -11.61 -8.01
N TRP A 342 -10.23 -11.35 -7.03
CA TRP A 342 -9.92 -10.83 -5.70
C TRP A 342 -10.92 -11.36 -4.67
N ASN A 343 -10.93 -10.80 -3.46
CA ASN A 343 -11.82 -11.20 -2.38
C ASN A 343 -12.71 -10.08 -1.87
N GLU A 344 -13.89 -10.48 -1.38
CA GLU A 344 -14.67 -9.67 -0.46
C GLU A 344 -14.84 -10.46 0.84
N VAL A 345 -14.43 -9.90 1.97
CA VAL A 345 -14.39 -10.59 3.27
C VAL A 345 -15.38 -9.94 4.23
N TYR A 346 -16.17 -10.73 4.95
CA TYR A 346 -17.14 -10.21 5.91
C TYR A 346 -16.52 -10.10 7.30
N VAL A 347 -16.27 -8.87 7.74
CA VAL A 347 -15.70 -8.55 9.06
C VAL A 347 -16.41 -7.32 9.63
N ASP A 348 -16.51 -7.25 10.96
CA ASP A 348 -17.14 -6.12 11.67
C ASP A 348 -18.53 -5.72 11.15
N GLY A 349 -19.32 -6.71 10.72
CA GLY A 349 -20.68 -6.51 10.25
C GLY A 349 -20.81 -6.02 8.80
N ARG A 350 -19.71 -5.85 8.06
CA ARG A 350 -19.70 -5.41 6.65
C ARG A 350 -18.78 -6.25 5.78
N TRP A 351 -18.96 -6.15 4.47
CA TRP A 351 -17.98 -6.67 3.53
C TRP A 351 -16.84 -5.66 3.38
N ILE A 352 -15.61 -6.14 3.25
CA ILE A 352 -14.43 -5.34 2.88
C ILE A 352 -13.86 -5.90 1.58
N ILE A 353 -13.27 -5.06 0.74
CA ILE A 353 -12.62 -5.48 -0.51
C ILE A 353 -11.14 -5.75 -0.20
N VAL A 354 -10.64 -6.92 -0.59
CA VAL A 354 -9.24 -7.31 -0.41
C VAL A 354 -8.69 -7.87 -1.73
N ASP A 355 -7.69 -7.20 -2.30
CA ASP A 355 -6.96 -7.72 -3.46
C ASP A 355 -5.48 -7.96 -3.13
N THR A 356 -5.22 -9.17 -2.64
CA THR A 356 -3.85 -9.65 -2.40
C THR A 356 -3.01 -9.58 -3.67
N THR A 357 -3.55 -9.81 -4.87
CA THR A 357 -2.72 -9.82 -6.09
C THR A 357 -2.03 -8.46 -6.32
N TRP A 358 -2.73 -7.36 -6.06
CA TRP A 358 -2.23 -6.02 -6.34
C TRP A 358 -1.43 -5.43 -5.17
N ASP A 359 -1.64 -5.92 -3.95
CA ASP A 359 -0.85 -5.55 -2.77
C ASP A 359 0.45 -6.37 -2.62
N CYS A 360 0.57 -7.50 -3.32
CA CYS A 360 1.76 -8.35 -3.29
C CYS A 360 2.77 -7.98 -4.40
N ALA A 361 4.00 -7.65 -4.00
CA ALA A 361 5.06 -7.23 -4.94
C ALA A 361 5.89 -8.40 -5.55
N ASN A 362 5.83 -9.58 -4.93
CA ASN A 362 6.62 -10.75 -5.30
C ASN A 362 6.14 -11.36 -6.62
N LYS A 363 7.06 -11.72 -7.52
CA LYS A 363 6.72 -12.37 -8.80
C LYS A 363 7.68 -13.50 -9.17
N VAL A 364 7.18 -14.46 -9.93
CA VAL A 364 8.00 -15.38 -10.71
C VAL A 364 8.17 -14.76 -12.09
N GLU A 365 9.41 -14.51 -12.49
CA GLU A 365 9.75 -13.98 -13.82
C GLU A 365 10.99 -14.69 -14.35
N ASN A 366 10.89 -15.24 -15.57
CA ASN A 366 11.97 -15.99 -16.22
C ASN A 366 12.47 -17.19 -15.39
N GLY A 367 11.58 -17.83 -14.64
CA GLY A 367 11.87 -18.95 -13.76
C GLY A 367 12.50 -18.58 -12.42
N GLU A 368 12.71 -17.28 -12.14
CA GLU A 368 13.32 -16.79 -10.91
C GLU A 368 12.27 -16.18 -9.97
N LEU A 369 12.47 -16.39 -8.66
CA LEU A 369 11.68 -15.76 -7.61
C LEU A 369 12.23 -14.35 -7.36
N VAL A 370 11.48 -13.33 -7.76
CA VAL A 370 11.86 -11.92 -7.63
C VAL A 370 11.01 -11.26 -6.54
N SER A 371 11.64 -10.90 -5.43
CA SER A 371 11.02 -10.06 -4.39
C SER A 371 11.28 -8.59 -4.69
N LYS A 372 10.22 -7.85 -5.03
CA LYS A 372 10.34 -6.44 -5.45
C LYS A 372 10.23 -5.43 -4.32
N SER A 373 9.64 -5.78 -3.19
CA SER A 373 9.47 -4.88 -2.05
C SER A 373 9.65 -5.66 -0.74
N PRO A 374 10.39 -5.12 0.24
CA PRO A 374 10.42 -5.69 1.59
C PRO A 374 9.15 -5.38 2.40
N GLU A 375 8.33 -4.42 1.96
CA GLU A 375 7.09 -4.01 2.63
C GLU A 375 5.86 -4.47 1.85
N VAL A 376 4.85 -4.94 2.60
CA VAL A 376 3.52 -5.27 2.09
C VAL A 376 2.74 -3.97 1.89
N SER A 377 2.10 -3.82 0.72
CA SER A 377 1.16 -2.73 0.46
C SER A 377 -0.20 -3.08 1.08
N HIS A 378 -0.95 -2.07 1.52
CA HIS A 378 -2.33 -2.25 2.01
C HIS A 378 -3.33 -1.38 1.24
N LEU A 379 -2.96 -0.95 0.04
CA LEU A 379 -3.77 -0.06 -0.77
C LEU A 379 -5.09 -0.72 -1.21
N TYR A 380 -5.04 -2.02 -1.49
CA TYR A 380 -6.20 -2.84 -1.85
C TYR A 380 -6.71 -3.70 -0.69
N PHE A 381 -6.24 -3.44 0.53
CA PHE A 381 -6.80 -3.99 1.75
C PHE A 381 -7.85 -3.03 2.31
N ASP A 382 -9.10 -3.47 2.40
CA ASP A 382 -10.24 -2.64 2.77
C ASP A 382 -10.42 -1.41 1.85
N ALA A 383 -10.24 -1.65 0.56
CA ALA A 383 -10.36 -0.64 -0.48
C ALA A 383 -11.77 -0.05 -0.52
N ASN A 384 -11.85 1.27 -0.69
CA ASN A 384 -13.10 1.95 -0.95
C ASN A 384 -13.64 1.58 -2.34
N LEU A 385 -14.96 1.41 -2.47
CA LEU A 385 -15.57 0.99 -3.72
C LEU A 385 -15.35 1.98 -4.88
N GLN A 386 -15.38 3.29 -4.63
CA GLN A 386 -15.13 4.32 -5.65
C GLN A 386 -13.69 4.25 -6.14
N PHE A 387 -12.72 4.16 -5.22
CA PHE A 387 -11.32 3.95 -5.57
C PHE A 387 -11.13 2.65 -6.36
N PHE A 388 -11.71 1.56 -5.87
CA PHE A 388 -11.63 0.25 -6.52
C PHE A 388 -12.25 0.29 -7.92
N SER A 389 -13.33 1.05 -8.13
CA SER A 389 -13.96 1.24 -9.43
C SER A 389 -13.08 1.96 -10.45
N ASN A 390 -12.04 2.70 -10.05
CA ASN A 390 -11.16 3.37 -11.01
C ASN A 390 -10.42 2.38 -11.92
N ASN A 391 -10.23 1.14 -11.46
CA ASN A 391 -9.50 0.12 -12.21
C ASN A 391 -10.11 -1.27 -12.13
N HIS A 392 -11.13 -1.53 -11.30
CA HIS A 392 -11.82 -2.82 -11.22
C HIS A 392 -13.32 -2.71 -11.52
N LYS A 393 -13.86 -3.70 -12.23
CA LYS A 393 -15.28 -3.93 -12.48
C LYS A 393 -15.69 -5.30 -11.95
N ILE A 394 -16.65 -5.34 -11.02
CA ILE A 394 -17.22 -6.57 -10.45
C ILE A 394 -18.13 -7.23 -11.49
N LEU A 395 -17.89 -8.49 -11.84
CA LEU A 395 -18.74 -9.22 -12.79
C LEU A 395 -19.49 -10.38 -12.13
N GLU A 396 -18.80 -11.18 -11.34
CA GLU A 396 -19.37 -12.40 -10.77
C GLU A 396 -18.79 -12.70 -9.38
N TYR A 397 -19.66 -13.10 -8.47
CA TYR A 397 -19.26 -13.80 -7.24
C TYR A 397 -19.15 -15.28 -7.58
N ALA A 398 -17.99 -15.90 -7.36
CA ALA A 398 -17.75 -17.30 -7.68
C ALA A 398 -18.66 -18.22 -6.83
N LYS A 399 -19.91 -18.39 -7.27
CA LYS A 399 -20.93 -19.18 -6.57
C LYS A 399 -20.83 -20.67 -6.90
N ARG A 400 -19.98 -21.09 -7.85
CA ARG A 400 -20.08 -22.41 -8.49
C ARG A 400 -18.79 -23.08 -9.03
N ARG A 401 -17.57 -22.58 -8.77
CA ARG A 401 -16.35 -23.24 -9.26
C ARG A 401 -15.64 -24.04 -8.18
#